data_AF-A0A7Y2FW87-F1
#
_entry.id   AF-A0A7Y2FW87-F1
#
_cell.length_a   1.000
_cell.length_b   1.000
_cell.length_c   1.000
_cell.angle_alpha   90.00
_cell.angle_beta   90.00
_cell.angle_gamma   90.00
#
_symmetry.space_group_name_H-M   'P 1'
#
loop_
_entity.id
_entity.type
_entity.pdbx_description
1 polymer ?
#
loop_
_entity_poly.entity_id
_entity_poly.type
_entity_poly.pdbx_seq_one_letter_code
_entity_poly.pdbx_strand_id
1 'polypeptide(L)'
;MKNFAAVRSRHWLYLVLSLFISFSFIIVWLPLLRCVFDGKSYRWGTQYFGINLASEGLSVDYLALVIFLIIYLLLFASIYWFRQRMFFYILLIWWWLHSFGNLLYDILRFGDTMFHGDTLNIHISLSKIVYPVSTLALILIIIVILKDRKMKEEQLPWHKNNTRLALLILGPVIVQAVLFAIGEPHGITDR
;
A
#
# COMPACT_ATOMS: atom_id res chain seq x y z
N MET A 1 -1.95 -27.59 -15.67
CA MET A 1 -1.92 -26.44 -14.73
C MET A 1 -3.36 -26.12 -14.36
N LYS A 2 -3.73 -26.14 -13.06
CA LYS A 2 -5.07 -25.72 -12.63
C LYS A 2 -5.27 -24.26 -13.07
N ASN A 3 -6.35 -23.99 -13.80
CA ASN A 3 -6.67 -22.63 -14.24
C ASN A 3 -6.80 -21.74 -12.99
N PHE A 4 -5.91 -20.75 -12.84
CA PHE A 4 -6.11 -19.63 -11.92
C PHE A 4 -7.31 -18.84 -12.41
N ALA A 5 -8.51 -19.27 -12.05
CA ALA A 5 -9.73 -18.56 -12.37
C ALA A 5 -9.87 -17.38 -11.40
N ALA A 6 -10.09 -16.18 -11.95
CA ALA A 6 -10.55 -15.08 -11.12
C ALA A 6 -12.00 -15.39 -10.69
N VAL A 7 -12.32 -15.17 -9.41
CA VAL A 7 -13.63 -15.45 -8.80
C VAL A 7 -14.58 -14.24 -8.90
N ARG A 8 -14.01 -13.03 -9.09
CA ARG A 8 -14.76 -11.78 -9.24
C ARG A 8 -14.66 -11.22 -10.64
N SER A 9 -15.78 -10.69 -11.13
CA SER A 9 -15.84 -10.01 -12.41
C SER A 9 -15.04 -8.70 -12.40
N ARG A 10 -14.46 -8.37 -13.56
CA ARG A 10 -13.74 -7.11 -13.72
C ARG A 10 -14.72 -5.96 -13.65
N HIS A 11 -14.52 -5.08 -12.67
CA HIS A 11 -15.32 -3.87 -12.52
C HIS A 11 -14.37 -2.69 -12.26
N TRP A 12 -14.68 -1.53 -12.83
CA TRP A 12 -13.84 -0.34 -12.72
C TRP A 12 -13.60 0.10 -11.27
N LEU A 13 -14.56 -0.15 -10.37
CA LEU A 13 -14.40 0.09 -8.93
C LEU A 13 -13.22 -0.67 -8.32
N TYR A 14 -13.02 -1.94 -8.70
CA TYR A 14 -11.86 -2.71 -8.21
C TYR A 14 -10.56 -2.18 -8.79
N LEU A 15 -10.57 -1.66 -10.02
CA LEU A 15 -9.41 -1.00 -10.61
C LEU A 15 -9.05 0.27 -9.83
N VAL A 16 -10.01 1.15 -9.58
CA VAL A 16 -9.79 2.39 -8.81
C VAL A 16 -9.31 2.05 -7.40
N LEU A 17 -9.94 1.09 -6.72
CA LEU A 17 -9.51 0.64 -5.40
C LEU A 17 -8.08 0.07 -5.44
N SER A 18 -7.76 -0.75 -6.43
CA SER A 18 -6.41 -1.31 -6.60
C SER A 18 -5.37 -0.21 -6.79
N LEU A 19 -5.69 0.87 -7.50
CA LEU A 19 -4.79 2.02 -7.67
C LEU A 19 -4.51 2.72 -6.33
N PHE A 20 -5.54 2.97 -5.52
CA PHE A 20 -5.37 3.54 -4.17
C PHE A 20 -4.50 2.64 -3.28
N ILE A 21 -4.78 1.33 -3.28
CA ILE A 21 -3.99 0.35 -2.52
C ILE A 21 -2.54 0.35 -3.01
N SER A 22 -2.31 0.33 -4.32
CA SER A 22 -0.96 0.31 -4.93
C SER A 22 -0.17 1.57 -4.61
N PHE A 23 -0.82 2.73 -4.59
CA PHE A 23 -0.17 3.97 -4.22
C PHE A 23 0.26 3.94 -2.74
N SER A 24 -0.62 3.53 -1.82
CA SER A 24 -0.28 3.41 -0.39
C SER A 24 0.79 2.34 -0.11
N PHE A 25 0.87 1.31 -0.96
CA PHE A 25 1.83 0.22 -0.81
C PHE A 25 3.28 0.71 -0.85
N ILE A 26 3.56 1.89 -1.43
CA ILE A 26 4.88 2.53 -1.42
C ILE A 26 5.47 2.69 -0.01
N ILE A 27 4.61 2.88 0.99
CA ILE A 27 5.02 3.02 2.40
C ILE A 27 5.69 1.74 2.91
N VAL A 28 5.39 0.58 2.30
CA VAL A 28 5.92 -0.72 2.70
C VAL A 28 7.06 -1.15 1.79
N TRP A 29 6.86 -1.15 0.46
CA TRP A 29 7.85 -1.75 -0.43
C TRP A 29 9.09 -0.87 -0.65
N LEU A 30 8.98 0.46 -0.55
CA LEU A 30 10.16 1.33 -0.69
C LEU A 30 11.15 1.10 0.46
N PRO A 31 10.75 1.15 1.75
CA PRO A 31 11.65 0.78 2.85
C PRO A 31 12.19 -0.64 2.74
N LEU A 32 11.40 -1.61 2.28
CA LEU A 32 11.87 -2.99 2.07
C LEU A 32 13.05 -3.05 1.11
N LEU A 33 12.92 -2.43 -0.06
CA LEU A 33 14.00 -2.42 -1.05
C LEU A 33 15.23 -1.66 -0.51
N ARG A 34 15.03 -0.48 0.10
CA ARG A 34 16.16 0.31 0.60
C ARG A 34 16.91 -0.38 1.72
N CYS A 35 16.24 -1.07 2.65
CA CYS A 35 16.91 -1.90 3.65
C CYS A 35 17.79 -3.01 3.05
N VAL A 36 17.39 -3.56 1.89
CA VAL A 36 18.16 -4.61 1.19
C VAL A 36 19.35 -4.03 0.43
N PHE A 37 19.16 -2.92 -0.30
CA PHE A 37 20.19 -2.35 -1.18
C PHE A 37 21.14 -1.39 -0.46
N ASP A 38 20.60 -0.48 0.36
CA ASP A 38 21.39 0.52 1.09
C ASP A 38 21.94 -0.07 2.42
N GLY A 39 21.35 -1.17 2.91
CA GLY A 39 21.81 -1.86 4.12
C GLY A 39 21.74 -0.94 5.35
N LYS A 40 22.82 -0.90 6.14
CA LYS A 40 22.86 -0.13 7.41
C LYS A 40 22.80 1.39 7.23
N SER A 41 23.05 1.94 6.04
CA SER A 41 22.95 3.38 5.83
C SER A 41 21.50 3.85 5.77
N TYR A 42 20.55 2.96 5.45
CA TYR A 42 19.14 3.29 5.42
C TYR A 42 18.46 2.98 6.75
N ARG A 43 17.74 3.99 7.23
CA ARG A 43 16.89 3.92 8.41
C ARG A 43 15.47 4.27 8.02
N TRP A 44 14.52 3.51 8.54
CA TRP A 44 13.11 3.88 8.45
C TRP A 44 12.49 3.80 9.83
N GLY A 45 11.42 4.56 10.01
CA GLY A 45 10.65 4.58 11.23
C GLY A 45 9.23 5.01 10.91
N THR A 46 8.28 4.39 11.59
CA THR A 46 6.90 4.83 11.62
C THR A 46 6.38 4.66 13.04
N GLN A 47 5.64 5.65 13.50
CA GLN A 47 4.74 5.43 14.62
C GLN A 47 3.57 4.60 14.09
N TYR A 48 3.18 3.54 14.80
CA TYR A 48 2.09 2.64 14.43
C TYR A 48 1.13 2.47 15.61
N PHE A 49 0.06 3.28 15.64
CA PHE A 49 -0.90 3.37 16.73
C PHE A 49 -0.24 3.54 18.11
N GLY A 50 0.76 4.42 18.18
CA GLY A 50 1.53 4.72 19.40
C GLY A 50 2.70 3.78 19.70
N ILE A 51 2.92 2.74 18.88
CA ILE A 51 4.11 1.88 18.95
C ILE A 51 5.13 2.41 17.94
N ASN A 52 6.36 2.69 18.38
CA ASN A 52 7.42 3.08 17.47
C ASN A 52 8.00 1.84 16.79
N LEU A 53 7.85 1.73 15.46
CA LEU A 53 8.46 0.71 14.63
C LEU A 53 9.57 1.37 13.84
N ALA A 54 10.82 0.99 14.10
CA ALA A 54 11.97 1.53 13.38
C ALA A 54 13.02 0.45 13.17
N SER A 55 13.80 0.57 12.10
CA SER A 55 14.86 -0.37 11.77
C SER A 55 16.00 0.33 11.03
N GLU A 56 17.17 -0.26 11.12
CA GLU A 56 18.37 0.11 10.38
C GLU A 56 18.83 -1.10 9.57
N GLY A 57 18.77 -1.00 8.23
CA GLY A 57 19.06 -2.12 7.33
C GLY A 57 18.21 -3.38 7.60
N LEU A 58 18.86 -4.54 7.58
CA LEU A 58 18.24 -5.85 7.84
C LEU A 58 18.32 -6.22 9.33
N SER A 59 17.59 -5.50 10.19
CA SER A 59 17.45 -5.84 11.63
C SER A 59 16.22 -6.73 11.89
N VAL A 60 15.99 -7.14 13.14
CA VAL A 60 14.78 -7.91 13.50
C VAL A 60 13.51 -7.11 13.20
N ASP A 61 13.54 -5.79 13.38
CA ASP A 61 12.40 -4.89 13.16
C ASP A 61 11.99 -4.79 11.68
N TYR A 62 12.89 -5.15 10.76
CA TYR A 62 12.59 -5.33 9.33
C TYR A 62 11.47 -6.35 9.10
N LEU A 63 11.29 -7.32 10.00
CA LEU A 63 10.21 -8.31 9.92
C LEU A 63 8.81 -7.66 9.91
N ALA A 64 8.65 -6.48 10.53
CA ALA A 64 7.38 -5.75 10.48
C ALA A 64 7.00 -5.38 9.03
N LEU A 65 7.96 -4.92 8.23
CA LEU A 65 7.73 -4.63 6.81
C LEU A 65 7.43 -5.89 6.00
N VAL A 66 8.10 -7.01 6.30
CA VAL A 66 7.82 -8.30 5.64
C VAL A 66 6.40 -8.76 5.92
N ILE A 67 5.93 -8.61 7.17
CA ILE A 67 4.54 -8.91 7.54
C ILE A 67 3.58 -8.01 6.75
N PHE A 68 3.83 -6.70 6.69
CA PHE A 68 2.99 -5.79 5.91
C PHE A 68 2.97 -6.14 4.42
N LEU A 69 4.12 -6.52 3.84
CA LEU A 69 4.21 -6.99 2.46
C LEU A 69 3.30 -8.20 2.23
N ILE A 70 3.38 -9.21 3.10
CA ILE A 70 2.55 -10.41 3.00
C ILE A 70 1.06 -10.05 3.04
N ILE A 71 0.65 -9.16 3.96
CA ILE A 71 -0.75 -8.75 4.06
C ILE A 71 -1.19 -7.96 2.82
N TYR A 72 -0.35 -7.08 2.26
CA TYR A 72 -0.63 -6.40 0.99
C TYR A 72 -0.76 -7.38 -0.18
N LEU A 73 0.13 -8.38 -0.29
CA LEU A 73 0.04 -9.41 -1.32
C LEU A 73 -1.25 -10.23 -1.17
N LEU A 74 -1.63 -10.57 0.06
CA LEU A 74 -2.91 -11.22 0.35
C LEU A 74 -4.09 -10.33 -0.04
N LEU A 75 -4.01 -9.01 0.18
CA LEU A 75 -5.04 -8.07 -0.24
C LEU A 75 -5.16 -8.03 -1.76
N PHE A 76 -4.07 -7.87 -2.50
CA PHE A 76 -4.09 -7.91 -3.96
C PHE A 76 -4.65 -9.23 -4.49
N ALA A 77 -4.23 -10.34 -3.89
CA ALA A 77 -4.72 -11.65 -4.26
C ALA A 77 -6.22 -11.82 -3.94
N SER A 78 -6.65 -11.28 -2.80
CA SER A 78 -8.03 -11.40 -2.34
C SER A 78 -9.02 -10.66 -3.22
N ILE A 79 -8.61 -9.63 -3.97
CA ILE A 79 -9.47 -8.91 -4.91
C ILE A 79 -10.00 -9.84 -6.00
N TYR A 80 -9.15 -10.71 -6.58
CA TYR A 80 -9.54 -11.51 -7.74
C TYR A 80 -9.58 -13.02 -7.49
N TRP A 81 -8.75 -13.57 -6.60
CA TRP A 81 -8.57 -15.03 -6.50
C TRP A 81 -9.25 -15.68 -5.29
N PHE A 82 -9.49 -14.95 -4.21
CA PHE A 82 -10.11 -15.54 -3.02
C PHE A 82 -11.63 -15.52 -3.08
N ARG A 83 -12.22 -16.71 -2.96
CA ARG A 83 -13.66 -16.93 -2.92
C ARG A 83 -14.31 -16.38 -1.64
N GLN A 84 -13.60 -16.46 -0.51
CA GLN A 84 -14.15 -16.03 0.77
C GLN A 84 -14.19 -14.51 0.87
N ARG A 85 -15.37 -13.93 0.66
CA ARG A 85 -15.57 -12.46 0.64
C ARG A 85 -15.26 -11.78 1.95
N MET A 86 -15.57 -12.42 3.07
CA MET A 86 -15.27 -11.88 4.40
C MET A 86 -13.78 -11.62 4.59
N PHE A 87 -12.92 -12.50 4.07
CA PHE A 87 -11.48 -12.33 4.15
C PHE A 87 -11.02 -11.08 3.37
N PHE A 88 -11.56 -10.87 2.17
CA PHE A 88 -11.33 -9.64 1.41
C PHE A 88 -11.79 -8.39 2.17
N TYR A 89 -12.97 -8.42 2.80
CA TYR A 89 -13.47 -7.26 3.56
C TYR A 89 -12.61 -6.93 4.77
N ILE A 90 -12.14 -7.95 5.51
CA ILE A 90 -11.24 -7.76 6.64
C ILE A 90 -9.94 -7.11 6.17
N LEU A 91 -9.37 -7.57 5.05
CA LEU A 91 -8.16 -7.00 4.49
C LEU A 91 -8.35 -5.55 4.01
N LEU A 92 -9.53 -5.18 3.50
CA LEU A 92 -9.83 -3.78 3.16
C LEU A 92 -9.91 -2.88 4.39
N ILE A 93 -10.55 -3.35 5.46
CA ILE A 93 -10.62 -2.60 6.72
C ILE A 93 -9.21 -2.44 7.29
N TRP A 94 -8.43 -3.52 7.32
CA TRP A 94 -7.03 -3.48 7.73
C TRP A 94 -6.24 -2.47 6.90
N TRP A 95 -6.37 -2.49 5.58
CA TRP A 95 -5.66 -1.57 4.69
C TRP A 95 -5.99 -0.11 4.99
N TRP A 96 -7.27 0.19 5.22
CA TRP A 96 -7.70 1.53 5.58
C TRP A 96 -7.13 1.97 6.93
N LEU A 97 -7.18 1.11 7.94
CA LEU A 97 -6.59 1.39 9.25
C LEU A 97 -5.08 1.58 9.18
N HIS A 98 -4.39 0.72 8.42
CA HIS A 98 -2.94 0.79 8.22
C HIS A 98 -2.52 2.07 7.50
N SER A 99 -3.21 2.43 6.41
CA SER A 99 -2.83 3.56 5.54
C SER A 99 -3.28 4.92 6.09
N PHE A 100 -4.47 4.97 6.70
CA PHE A 100 -5.10 6.22 7.14
C PHE A 100 -5.35 6.25 8.63
N GLY A 101 -5.82 5.15 9.22
CA GLY A 101 -6.13 5.09 10.65
C GLY A 101 -4.95 5.48 11.52
N ASN A 102 -3.74 5.08 11.14
CA ASN A 102 -2.52 5.46 11.84
C ASN A 102 -2.24 6.99 11.78
N LEU A 103 -2.35 7.59 10.60
CA LEU A 103 -2.17 9.04 10.43
C LEU A 103 -3.26 9.83 11.16
N LEU A 104 -4.51 9.36 11.09
CA LEU A 104 -5.64 9.97 11.81
C LEU A 104 -5.43 9.89 13.33
N TYR A 105 -4.95 8.75 13.82
CA TYR A 105 -4.62 8.59 15.22
C TYR A 105 -3.55 9.59 15.66
N ASP A 106 -2.47 9.74 14.89
CA ASP A 106 -1.41 10.68 15.22
C ASP A 106 -1.90 12.13 15.19
N ILE A 107 -2.69 12.52 14.19
CA ILE A 107 -3.32 13.86 14.11
C ILE A 107 -4.20 14.13 15.32
N LEU A 108 -5.02 13.15 15.73
CA LEU A 108 -5.94 13.31 16.85
C LEU A 108 -5.22 13.36 18.21
N ARG A 109 -4.12 12.59 18.37
CA ARG A 109 -3.41 12.46 19.65
C ARG A 109 -2.36 13.53 19.86
N PHE A 110 -1.60 13.88 18.82
CA PHE A 110 -0.45 14.78 18.90
C PHE A 110 -0.67 16.13 18.23
N GLY A 111 -1.80 16.30 17.53
CA GLY A 111 -2.12 17.50 16.78
C GLY A 111 -1.66 17.42 15.32
N ASP A 112 -1.91 18.48 14.58
CA ASP A 112 -1.66 18.51 13.14
C ASP A 112 -0.19 18.71 12.81
N THR A 113 0.28 18.03 11.77
CA THR A 113 1.64 18.21 11.23
C THR A 113 1.57 19.12 10.01
N MET A 114 2.52 20.04 9.87
CA MET A 114 2.53 21.00 8.77
C MET A 114 3.63 20.63 7.76
N PHE A 115 3.27 20.50 6.49
CA PHE A 115 4.24 20.48 5.40
C PHE A 115 4.72 21.91 5.15
N HIS A 116 6.03 22.11 5.31
CA HIS A 116 6.70 23.38 5.05
C HIS A 116 7.42 23.28 3.72
N GLY A 117 6.97 24.04 2.72
CA GLY A 117 7.69 24.20 1.47
C GLY A 117 8.60 25.42 1.52
N ASP A 118 9.88 25.22 1.76
CA ASP A 118 10.87 26.31 1.98
C ASP A 118 10.97 27.28 0.78
N THR A 119 10.75 26.80 -0.45
CA THR A 119 10.90 27.60 -1.67
C THR A 119 9.71 28.52 -1.96
N LEU A 120 8.50 28.12 -1.56
CA LEU A 120 7.26 28.87 -1.85
C LEU A 120 6.58 29.43 -0.60
N ASN A 121 7.17 29.21 0.58
CA ASN A 121 6.59 29.54 1.89
C ASN A 121 5.13 29.04 2.05
N ILE A 122 4.84 27.89 1.44
CA ILE A 122 3.53 27.25 1.48
C ILE A 122 3.50 26.32 2.68
N HIS A 123 2.49 26.52 3.54
CA HIS A 123 2.24 25.72 4.73
C HIS A 123 0.93 24.97 4.56
N ILE A 124 1.00 23.67 4.28
CA ILE A 124 -0.20 22.84 4.13
C ILE A 124 -0.27 21.90 5.32
N SER A 125 -1.36 22.01 6.07
CA SER A 125 -1.62 21.11 7.17
C SER A 125 -1.95 19.72 6.63
N LEU A 126 -1.35 18.70 7.25
CA LEU A 126 -1.49 17.31 6.83
C LEU A 126 -2.94 16.86 6.98
N SER A 127 -3.64 17.32 8.02
CA SER A 127 -5.04 17.01 8.25
C SER A 127 -5.96 17.44 7.10
N LYS A 128 -5.67 18.56 6.42
CA LYS A 128 -6.41 19.03 5.23
C LYS A 128 -6.33 18.05 4.05
N ILE A 129 -5.31 17.20 4.01
CA ILE A 129 -5.14 16.17 2.99
C ILE A 129 -5.65 14.82 3.49
N VAL A 130 -5.27 14.44 4.72
CA VAL A 130 -5.58 13.12 5.28
C VAL A 130 -7.08 12.94 5.51
N TYR A 131 -7.81 13.93 6.05
CA TYR A 131 -9.25 13.77 6.29
C TYR A 131 -10.06 13.55 5.01
N PRO A 132 -9.92 14.36 3.94
CA PRO A 132 -10.67 14.12 2.70
C PRO A 132 -10.31 12.81 2.03
N VAL A 133 -9.01 12.49 1.94
CA VAL A 133 -8.54 11.28 1.24
C VAL A 133 -8.95 10.01 2.00
N SER A 134 -8.83 9.99 3.33
CA SER A 134 -9.26 8.85 4.14
C SER A 134 -10.78 8.63 4.08
N THR A 135 -11.56 9.72 4.07
CA THR A 135 -13.03 9.66 3.93
C THR A 135 -13.42 9.12 2.56
N LEU A 136 -12.79 9.62 1.49
CA LEU A 136 -13.03 9.14 0.13
C LEU A 136 -12.68 7.66 -0.01
N ALA A 137 -11.55 7.23 0.55
CA ALA A 137 -11.15 5.82 0.55
C ALA A 137 -12.15 4.94 1.32
N LEU A 138 -12.68 5.42 2.46
CA LEU A 138 -13.69 4.70 3.24
C LEU A 138 -15.00 4.54 2.46
N ILE A 139 -15.47 5.62 1.82
CA ILE A 139 -16.66 5.59 0.95
C ILE A 139 -16.45 4.60 -0.20
N LEU A 140 -15.28 4.60 -0.84
CA LEU A 140 -14.93 3.67 -1.90
C LEU A 140 -14.99 2.21 -1.41
N ILE A 141 -14.43 1.91 -0.24
CA ILE A 141 -14.52 0.58 0.38
C ILE A 141 -15.98 0.17 0.57
N ILE A 142 -16.82 1.04 1.13
CA ILE A 142 -18.24 0.75 1.37
C ILE A 142 -18.94 0.44 0.03
N ILE A 143 -18.75 1.27 -1.00
CA ILE A 143 -19.35 1.07 -2.33
C ILE A 143 -18.87 -0.26 -2.93
N VAL A 144 -17.58 -0.58 -2.83
CA VAL A 144 -17.02 -1.84 -3.32
C VAL A 144 -17.63 -3.03 -2.59
N ILE A 145 -17.75 -3.00 -1.27
CA ILE A 145 -18.36 -4.09 -0.49
C ILE A 145 -19.85 -4.27 -0.87
N LEU A 146 -20.61 -3.18 -0.96
CA LEU A 146 -22.02 -3.22 -1.34
C LEU A 146 -22.20 -3.78 -2.75
N LYS A 147 -21.28 -3.46 -3.68
CA LYS A 147 -21.29 -4.00 -5.04
C LYS A 147 -20.86 -5.47 -5.05
N ASP A 148 -19.79 -5.84 -4.34
CA ASP A 148 -19.28 -7.21 -4.27
C ASP A 148 -20.37 -8.16 -3.80
N ARG A 149 -21.09 -7.81 -2.72
CA ARG A 149 -22.23 -8.60 -2.18
C ARG A 149 -23.28 -8.94 -3.22
N LYS A 150 -23.50 -8.09 -4.23
CA LYS A 150 -24.49 -8.30 -5.29
C LYS A 150 -23.93 -9.02 -6.52
N MET A 151 -22.61 -9.14 -6.64
CA MET A 151 -21.96 -9.82 -7.76
C MET A 151 -22.05 -11.34 -7.59
N LYS A 152 -22.27 -12.05 -8.70
CA LYS A 152 -22.17 -13.51 -8.75
C LYS A 152 -20.69 -13.92 -8.77
N GLU A 153 -20.39 -15.03 -8.12
CA GLU A 153 -19.07 -15.65 -8.25
C GLU A 153 -19.00 -16.31 -9.63
N GLU A 154 -18.03 -15.90 -10.43
CA GLU A 154 -17.81 -16.43 -11.78
C GLU A 154 -16.39 -16.97 -11.82
N GLN A 155 -16.19 -18.15 -12.41
CA GLN A 155 -14.84 -18.64 -12.70
C GLN A 155 -14.40 -18.08 -14.05
N LEU A 156 -13.77 -16.90 -14.02
CA LEU A 156 -13.30 -16.26 -15.24
C LEU A 156 -11.89 -16.77 -15.58
N PRO A 157 -11.66 -17.34 -16.78
CA PRO A 157 -10.33 -17.75 -17.19
C PRO A 157 -9.40 -16.53 -17.24
N TRP A 158 -8.15 -16.71 -16.81
CA TRP A 158 -7.18 -15.63 -16.73
C TRP A 158 -6.84 -15.10 -18.13
N HIS A 159 -7.33 -13.90 -18.45
CA HIS A 159 -7.09 -13.27 -19.75
C HIS A 159 -5.85 -12.36 -19.68
N LYS A 160 -5.10 -12.24 -20.79
CA LYS A 160 -3.81 -11.49 -20.89
C LYS A 160 -3.84 -10.06 -20.31
N ASN A 161 -4.98 -9.38 -20.39
CA ASN A 161 -5.17 -8.05 -19.80
C ASN A 161 -5.02 -8.03 -18.26
N ASN A 162 -5.34 -9.12 -17.56
CA ASN A 162 -5.08 -9.23 -16.12
C ASN A 162 -3.58 -9.25 -15.84
N THR A 163 -2.80 -9.95 -16.67
CA THR A 163 -1.33 -9.96 -16.54
C THR A 163 -0.78 -8.55 -16.72
N ARG A 164 -1.27 -7.77 -17.69
CA ARG A 164 -0.87 -6.36 -17.86
C ARG A 164 -1.22 -5.50 -16.64
N LEU A 165 -2.41 -5.68 -16.05
CA LEU A 165 -2.80 -4.96 -14.84
C LEU A 165 -1.95 -5.34 -13.62
N ALA A 166 -1.68 -6.64 -13.44
CA ALA A 166 -0.78 -7.11 -12.39
C ALA A 166 0.64 -6.55 -12.58
N LEU A 167 1.13 -6.50 -13.83
CA LEU A 167 2.41 -5.87 -14.18
C LEU A 167 2.38 -4.35 -13.99
N LEU A 168 1.24 -3.68 -14.15
CA LEU A 168 1.15 -2.23 -13.89
C LEU A 168 1.20 -1.95 -12.39
N ILE A 169 0.60 -2.82 -11.57
CA ILE A 169 0.58 -2.71 -10.11
C ILE A 169 1.94 -3.09 -9.50
N LEU A 170 2.55 -4.20 -9.97
CA LEU A 170 3.80 -4.74 -9.43
C LEU A 170 5.04 -4.26 -10.19
N GLY A 171 4.88 -3.77 -11.41
CA GLY A 171 5.97 -3.26 -12.26
C GLY A 171 6.76 -2.13 -11.62
N PRO A 172 6.14 -1.15 -10.93
CA PRO A 172 6.88 -0.14 -10.18
C PRO A 172 7.85 -0.75 -9.18
N VAL A 173 7.51 -1.87 -8.52
CA VAL A 173 8.42 -2.56 -7.58
C VAL A 173 9.61 -3.16 -8.31
N ILE A 174 9.38 -3.80 -9.47
CA ILE A 174 10.45 -4.42 -10.28
C ILE A 174 11.38 -3.34 -10.84
N VAL A 175 10.82 -2.30 -11.46
CA VAL A 175 11.59 -1.14 -11.95
C VAL A 175 12.36 -0.51 -10.79
N GLN A 176 11.70 -0.39 -9.63
CA GLN A 176 12.26 -0.12 -8.32
C GLN A 176 13.60 -0.82 -8.05
N ALA A 177 13.49 -2.13 -7.92
CA ALA A 177 14.59 -3.02 -7.59
C ALA A 177 15.71 -2.95 -8.63
N VAL A 178 15.39 -2.84 -9.91
CA VAL A 178 16.39 -2.68 -10.97
C VAL A 178 17.12 -1.35 -10.83
N LEU A 179 16.40 -0.24 -10.61
CA LEU A 179 17.01 1.08 -10.41
C LEU A 179 17.89 1.12 -9.16
N PHE A 180 17.48 0.49 -8.06
CA PHE A 180 18.32 0.37 -6.86
C PHE A 180 19.54 -0.54 -7.07
N ALA A 181 19.43 -1.59 -7.88
CA ALA A 181 20.56 -2.47 -8.16
C ALA A 181 21.64 -1.82 -9.05
N ILE A 182 21.27 -0.88 -9.91
CA ILE A 182 22.21 -0.21 -10.84
C ILE A 182 22.57 1.22 -10.42
N GLY A 183 21.76 1.84 -9.58
CA GLY A 183 21.94 3.21 -9.11
C GLY A 183 22.97 3.30 -7.99
N GLU A 184 23.52 4.49 -7.81
CA GLU A 184 24.36 4.76 -6.64
C GLU A 184 23.50 4.78 -5.37
N PRO A 185 23.98 4.18 -4.25
CA PRO A 185 23.31 4.31 -2.97
C PRO A 185 23.17 5.77 -2.59
N HIS A 186 22.01 6.11 -2.04
CA HIS A 186 21.65 7.50 -1.77
C HIS A 186 22.54 8.09 -0.66
N GLY A 187 23.05 9.30 -0.85
CA GLY A 187 23.81 10.03 0.17
C GLY A 187 25.32 9.77 0.24
N ILE A 188 25.94 9.11 -0.76
CA ILE A 188 27.41 8.98 -0.83
C ILE A 188 28.05 10.24 -1.46
N THR A 189 27.35 10.88 -2.40
CA THR A 189 27.82 12.05 -3.17
C THR A 189 27.24 13.38 -2.71
N ASP A 190 26.22 13.37 -1.86
CA ASP A 190 25.65 14.59 -1.28
C ASP A 190 26.58 15.09 -0.16
N ARG A 191 27.58 15.89 -0.56
CA ARG A 191 28.46 16.66 0.34
C ARG A 191 28.23 18.14 0.16
#